data_AF-A0A939AYK3-F1
#
_entry.id   AF-A0A939AYK3-F1
#
_cell.length_a   1.000
_cell.length_b   1.000
_cell.length_c   1.000
_cell.angle_alpha   90.00
_cell.angle_beta   90.00
_cell.angle_gamma   90.00
#
_symmetry.space_group_name_H-M   'P 1'
#
loop_
_entity.id
_entity.type
_entity.pdbx_description
1 polymer ?
#
loop_
_entity_poly.entity_id
_entity_poly.type
_entity_poly.pdbx_seq_one_letter_code
_entity_poly.pdbx_strand_id
1 'polypeptide(L)'
;MDYLLGGSLGALVALLFAIPAIVLEVKRGVGPSDAPLIVDARQIFGRQLKRREAFLVGLLIHILFGFLFGLLYVVFVLRGWLFNTHAPYTLVSLIVYALLSWMVAGLVIYPALGMGLFARREGKDVWIETIVSHLLLGIALWLLVQYFQPPFFIVPT
;
A
#
# COMPACT_ATOMS: atom_id res chain seq x y z
N MET A 1 3.72 -16.29 -13.88
CA MET A 1 2.79 -16.76 -12.82
C MET A 1 2.85 -15.86 -11.58
N ASP A 2 3.94 -15.09 -11.43
CA ASP A 2 4.27 -14.38 -10.19
C ASP A 2 3.55 -13.04 -9.98
N TYR A 3 2.98 -12.42 -11.03
CA TYR A 3 2.31 -11.11 -10.90
C TYR A 3 1.02 -11.18 -10.09
N LEU A 4 0.17 -12.18 -10.36
CA LEU A 4 -1.06 -12.40 -9.61
C LEU A 4 -0.75 -12.79 -8.17
N LEU A 5 0.26 -13.64 -7.95
CA LEU A 5 0.72 -14.02 -6.62
C LEU A 5 1.25 -12.79 -5.84
N GLY A 6 2.15 -12.01 -6.44
CA GLY A 6 2.71 -10.80 -5.83
C GLY A 6 1.64 -9.76 -5.49
N GLY A 7 0.70 -9.53 -6.42
CA GLY A 7 -0.45 -8.66 -6.15
C GLY A 7 -1.34 -9.19 -5.02
N SER A 8 -1.63 -10.50 -5.01
CA SER A 8 -2.48 -11.11 -3.97
C SER A 8 -1.82 -11.07 -2.59
N LEU A 9 -0.50 -11.30 -2.50
CA LEU A 9 0.26 -11.17 -1.27
C LEU A 9 0.27 -9.72 -0.77
N GLY A 10 0.46 -8.75 -1.67
CA GLY A 10 0.38 -7.32 -1.32
C GLY A 10 -1.01 -6.93 -0.80
N ALA A 11 -2.08 -7.40 -1.44
CA ALA A 11 -3.45 -7.18 -1.00
C ALA A 11 -3.74 -7.81 0.37
N LEU A 12 -3.23 -9.03 0.59
CA LEU A 12 -3.36 -9.75 1.86
C LEU A 12 -2.65 -9.00 3.00
N VAL A 13 -1.42 -8.54 2.78
CA VAL A 13 -0.68 -7.73 3.77
C VAL A 13 -1.43 -6.45 4.11
N ALA A 14 -1.92 -5.72 3.10
CA ALA A 14 -2.72 -4.53 3.32
C ALA A 14 -4.01 -4.83 4.12
N LEU A 15 -4.69 -5.94 3.81
CA LEU A 15 -5.86 -6.37 4.56
C LEU A 15 -5.52 -6.68 6.03
N LEU A 16 -4.40 -7.36 6.28
CA LEU A 16 -3.94 -7.66 7.65
C LEU A 16 -3.68 -6.38 8.46
N PHE A 17 -3.02 -5.38 7.85
CA PHE A 17 -2.80 -4.10 8.50
C PHE A 17 -4.07 -3.25 8.67
N ALA A 18 -5.09 -3.51 7.87
CA ALA A 18 -6.40 -2.87 8.02
C ALA A 18 -7.29 -3.52 9.11
N ILE A 19 -6.93 -4.70 9.66
CA ILE A 19 -7.75 -5.37 10.69
C ILE A 19 -8.04 -4.47 11.90
N PRO A 20 -7.07 -3.76 12.51
CA PRO A 20 -7.35 -2.87 13.64
C PRO A 20 -8.38 -1.79 13.29
N ALA A 21 -8.29 -1.20 12.10
CA ALA A 21 -9.26 -0.23 11.60
C ALA A 21 -10.66 -0.84 11.43
N ILE A 22 -10.76 -2.03 10.83
CA ILE A 22 -12.03 -2.76 10.68
C ILE A 22 -12.65 -3.05 12.05
N VAL A 23 -11.86 -3.53 13.00
CA VAL A 23 -12.35 -3.83 14.36
C VAL A 23 -12.83 -2.56 15.06
N LEU A 24 -12.13 -1.43 14.90
CA LEU A 24 -12.51 -0.15 15.49
C LEU A 24 -13.81 0.40 14.87
N GLU A 25 -13.95 0.38 13.55
CA GLU A 25 -15.20 0.76 12.87
C GLU A 25 -16.36 -0.13 13.34
N VAL A 26 -16.19 -1.45 13.43
CA VAL A 26 -17.28 -2.34 13.87
C VAL A 26 -17.65 -2.13 15.34
N LYS A 27 -16.66 -1.95 16.24
CA LYS A 27 -16.91 -1.87 17.69
C LYS A 27 -17.35 -0.50 18.17
N ARG A 28 -16.82 0.57 17.59
CA ARG A 28 -16.97 1.94 18.08
C ARG A 28 -17.53 2.87 17.00
N GLY A 29 -17.74 2.36 15.79
CA GLY A 29 -18.07 3.16 14.61
C GLY A 29 -16.92 4.05 14.16
N VAL A 30 -15.73 4.03 14.76
CA VAL A 30 -14.75 5.12 14.57
C VAL A 30 -14.46 5.31 13.09
N GLY A 31 -14.75 6.50 12.57
CA GLY A 31 -14.67 6.76 11.14
C GLY A 31 -13.21 6.73 10.64
N PRO A 32 -13.00 6.91 9.33
CA PRO A 32 -11.68 6.77 8.72
C PRO A 32 -10.62 7.72 9.27
N SER A 33 -11.03 8.86 9.84
CA SER A 33 -10.14 9.86 10.47
C SER A 33 -9.39 9.37 11.71
N ASP A 34 -9.91 8.35 12.39
CA ASP A 34 -9.35 7.82 13.62
C ASP A 34 -8.93 6.35 13.48
N ALA A 35 -9.05 5.82 12.25
CA ALA A 35 -8.77 4.43 11.94
C ALA A 35 -7.29 4.28 11.56
N PRO A 36 -6.50 3.51 12.31
CA PRO A 36 -5.07 3.41 12.07
C PRO A 36 -4.77 2.69 10.75
N LEU A 37 -3.75 3.16 10.05
CA LEU A 37 -3.12 2.48 8.91
C LEU A 37 -4.03 2.21 7.70
N ILE A 38 -5.17 2.88 7.58
CA ILE A 38 -5.97 2.92 6.35
C ILE A 38 -5.91 4.30 5.72
N VAL A 39 -6.27 4.41 4.43
CA VAL A 39 -6.32 5.71 3.77
C VAL A 39 -7.54 6.48 4.26
N ASP A 40 -7.34 7.65 4.89
CA ASP A 40 -8.44 8.56 5.20
C ASP A 40 -8.97 9.17 3.88
N ALA A 41 -10.23 8.88 3.54
CA ALA A 41 -10.85 9.28 2.29
C ALA A 41 -12.20 9.94 2.57
N ARG A 42 -12.20 11.14 3.17
CA ARG A 42 -13.41 11.91 3.48
C ARG A 42 -14.06 12.46 2.23
N GLN A 43 -13.26 12.74 1.21
CA GLN A 43 -13.71 13.21 -0.09
C GLN A 43 -13.00 12.49 -1.23
N ILE A 44 -13.72 12.28 -2.33
CA ILE A 44 -13.17 11.74 -3.58
C ILE A 44 -13.76 12.49 -4.76
N PHE A 45 -12.92 12.92 -5.68
CA PHE A 45 -13.30 13.71 -6.86
C PHE A 45 -14.19 14.92 -6.50
N GLY A 46 -13.90 15.55 -5.36
CA GLY A 46 -14.65 16.70 -4.84
C GLY A 46 -16.00 16.35 -4.17
N ARG A 47 -16.40 15.09 -4.14
CA ARG A 47 -17.60 14.63 -3.43
C ARG A 47 -17.25 14.25 -2.00
N GLN A 48 -17.95 14.85 -1.03
CA GLN A 48 -17.91 14.45 0.37
C GLN A 48 -18.60 13.09 0.56
N LEU A 49 -17.93 12.17 1.25
CA LEU A 49 -18.44 10.84 1.55
C LEU A 49 -19.05 10.80 2.95
N LYS A 50 -20.13 10.03 3.12
CA LYS A 50 -20.66 9.76 4.46
C LYS A 50 -19.66 8.91 5.24
N ARG A 51 -19.66 8.99 6.58
CA ARG A 51 -18.73 8.23 7.46
C ARG A 51 -18.47 6.77 7.04
N ARG A 52 -19.55 5.99 6.86
CA ARG A 52 -19.45 4.57 6.43
C ARG A 52 -18.91 4.43 5.01
N GLU A 53 -19.30 5.33 4.10
CA GLU A 53 -18.81 5.34 2.72
C GLU A 53 -17.31 5.66 2.70
N ALA A 54 -16.89 6.68 3.46
CA ALA A 54 -15.51 7.10 3.60
C ALA A 54 -14.62 5.97 4.15
N PHE A 55 -15.09 5.23 5.17
CA PHE A 55 -14.40 4.05 5.69
C PHE A 55 -14.25 2.95 4.63
N LEU A 56 -15.36 2.55 3.97
CA LEU A 56 -15.33 1.49 2.98
C LEU A 56 -14.46 1.84 1.78
N VAL A 57 -14.50 3.09 1.35
CA VAL A 57 -13.67 3.54 0.22
C VAL A 57 -12.20 3.66 0.63
N GLY A 58 -11.91 4.19 1.82
CA GLY A 58 -10.55 4.21 2.37
C GLY A 58 -9.94 2.81 2.48
N LEU A 59 -10.73 1.85 2.98
CA LEU A 59 -10.35 0.43 3.04
C LEU A 59 -10.12 -0.16 1.65
N LEU A 60 -11.02 0.09 0.70
CA LEU A 60 -10.89 -0.39 -0.68
C LEU A 60 -9.63 0.17 -1.34
N ILE A 61 -9.38 1.47 -1.20
CA ILE A 61 -8.17 2.13 -1.72
C ILE A 61 -6.92 1.53 -1.07
N HIS A 62 -6.94 1.28 0.24
CA HIS A 62 -5.82 0.68 0.95
C HIS A 62 -5.48 -0.72 0.43
N ILE A 63 -6.49 -1.59 0.26
CA ILE A 63 -6.31 -2.94 -0.29
C ILE A 63 -5.84 -2.88 -1.74
N LEU A 64 -6.41 -1.98 -2.55
CA LEU A 64 -6.01 -1.77 -3.94
C LEU A 64 -4.56 -1.30 -4.03
N PHE A 65 -4.11 -0.40 -3.15
CA PHE A 65 -2.71 -0.03 -3.07
C PHE A 65 -1.82 -1.20 -2.69
N GLY A 66 -2.22 -2.01 -1.70
CA GLY A 66 -1.48 -3.23 -1.38
C GLY A 66 -1.32 -4.15 -2.58
N PHE A 67 -2.41 -4.38 -3.32
CA PHE A 67 -2.41 -5.19 -4.53
C PHE A 67 -1.45 -4.64 -5.59
N LEU A 68 -1.60 -3.35 -5.93
CA LEU A 68 -0.77 -2.69 -6.93
C LEU A 68 0.69 -2.64 -6.48
N PHE A 69 0.95 -2.42 -5.20
CA PHE A 69 2.29 -2.39 -4.62
C PHE A 69 3.01 -3.72 -4.86
N GLY A 70 2.39 -4.84 -4.50
CA GLY A 70 2.96 -6.17 -4.71
C GLY A 70 3.11 -6.54 -6.19
N LEU A 71 2.11 -6.25 -7.01
CA LEU A 71 2.13 -6.52 -8.44
C LEU A 71 3.22 -5.73 -9.16
N LEU A 72 3.28 -4.42 -8.92
CA LEU A 72 4.25 -3.54 -9.58
C LEU A 72 5.67 -3.81 -9.08
N TYR A 73 5.86 -4.27 -7.84
CA TYR A 73 7.18 -4.67 -7.36
C TYR A 73 7.75 -5.84 -8.15
N VAL A 74 6.92 -6.85 -8.47
CA VAL A 74 7.34 -7.98 -9.32
C VAL A 74 7.74 -7.49 -10.70
N VAL A 75 6.98 -6.57 -11.31
CA VAL A 75 7.35 -5.95 -12.59
C VAL A 75 8.68 -5.20 -12.48
N PHE A 76 8.85 -4.45 -11.40
CA PHE A 76 10.04 -3.65 -11.13
C PHE A 76 11.31 -4.50 -11.05
N VAL A 77 11.21 -5.65 -10.37
CA VAL A 77 12.29 -6.62 -10.22
C VAL A 77 12.60 -7.32 -11.55
N LEU A 78 11.59 -7.84 -12.24
CA LEU A 78 11.78 -8.59 -13.50
C LEU A 78 12.34 -7.74 -14.64
N ARG A 79 12.09 -6.42 -14.61
CA ARG A 79 12.63 -5.48 -15.60
C ARG A 79 13.99 -4.90 -15.23
N GLY A 80 14.55 -5.26 -14.06
CA GLY A 80 15.86 -4.79 -13.60
C GLY A 80 15.93 -3.29 -13.31
N TRP A 81 14.79 -2.65 -12.97
CA TRP A 81 14.69 -1.19 -12.93
C TRP A 81 15.39 -0.52 -11.75
N LEU A 82 15.60 -1.21 -10.61
CA LEU A 82 16.11 -0.54 -9.39
C LEU A 82 17.58 -0.81 -9.14
N PHE A 83 18.04 -2.02 -9.45
CA PHE A 83 19.41 -2.43 -9.23
C PHE A 83 19.79 -3.47 -10.28
N ASN A 84 20.80 -3.15 -11.08
CA ASN A 84 21.48 -4.10 -11.97
C ASN A 84 22.42 -5.01 -11.15
N THR A 85 22.05 -5.30 -9.91
CA THR A 85 22.72 -6.26 -9.04
C THR A 85 21.91 -7.54 -9.13
N HIS A 86 22.56 -8.65 -9.42
CA HIS A 86 21.93 -9.97 -9.57
C HIS A 86 21.28 -10.52 -8.27
N ALA A 87 20.87 -9.66 -7.33
CA ALA A 87 20.22 -9.96 -6.06
C ALA A 87 18.82 -9.32 -6.01
N PRO A 88 17.81 -9.92 -6.67
CA PRO A 88 16.43 -9.46 -6.57
C PRO A 88 15.89 -9.66 -5.14
N TYR A 89 14.90 -8.87 -4.73
CA TYR A 89 14.20 -9.02 -3.44
C TYR A 89 15.00 -8.70 -2.16
N THR A 90 16.01 -7.83 -2.23
CA THR A 90 16.68 -7.33 -1.02
C THR A 90 15.79 -6.37 -0.22
N LEU A 91 16.06 -6.27 1.09
CA LEU A 91 15.37 -5.31 1.97
C LEU A 91 15.55 -3.86 1.48
N VAL A 92 16.76 -3.51 1.04
CA VAL A 92 17.06 -2.17 0.50
C VAL A 92 16.22 -1.88 -0.75
N SER A 93 16.10 -2.85 -1.66
CA SER A 93 15.24 -2.73 -2.84
C SER A 93 13.79 -2.44 -2.48
N LEU A 94 13.25 -3.13 -1.48
CA LEU A 94 11.87 -2.91 -1.02
C LEU A 94 11.67 -1.58 -0.31
N ILE A 95 12.65 -1.11 0.47
CA ILE A 95 12.58 0.21 1.11
C ILE A 95 12.57 1.31 0.05
N VAL A 96 13.48 1.27 -0.93
CA VAL A 96 13.53 2.26 -2.00
C VAL A 96 12.25 2.22 -2.83
N TYR A 97 11.77 1.03 -3.17
CA TYR A 97 10.50 0.87 -3.86
C TYR A 97 9.31 1.40 -3.05
N ALA A 98 9.28 1.19 -1.73
CA ALA A 98 8.26 1.74 -0.84
C ALA A 98 8.24 3.27 -0.83
N LEU A 99 9.41 3.90 -0.83
CA LEU A 99 9.53 5.35 -0.91
C LEU A 99 9.09 5.90 -2.27
N LEU A 100 9.48 5.25 -3.38
CA LEU A 100 9.07 5.66 -4.72
C LEU A 100 7.57 5.51 -4.93
N SER A 101 6.98 4.39 -4.50
CA SER A 101 5.53 4.18 -4.57
C SER A 101 4.77 5.19 -3.70
N TRP A 102 5.26 5.50 -2.50
CA TRP A 102 4.71 6.58 -1.66
C TRP A 102 4.77 7.93 -2.37
N MET A 103 5.87 8.26 -3.04
CA MET A 103 5.98 9.49 -3.82
C MET A 103 4.97 9.52 -4.96
N VAL A 104 4.78 8.42 -5.70
CA VAL A 104 3.79 8.33 -6.78
C VAL A 104 2.37 8.48 -6.22
N ALA A 105 2.05 7.79 -5.13
CA ALA A 105 0.77 7.93 -4.45
C ALA A 105 0.52 9.38 -4.02
N GLY A 106 1.53 10.00 -3.38
CA GLY A 106 1.47 11.36 -2.85
C GLY A 106 1.39 12.47 -3.90
N LEU A 107 2.11 12.33 -5.01
CA LEU A 107 2.25 13.37 -6.02
C LEU A 107 1.30 13.20 -7.21
N VAL A 108 0.83 11.98 -7.47
CA VAL A 108 0.00 11.67 -8.65
C VAL A 108 -1.38 11.19 -8.22
N ILE A 109 -1.45 10.14 -7.40
CA ILE A 109 -2.71 9.43 -7.16
C ILE A 109 -3.64 10.24 -6.23
N TYR A 110 -3.17 10.66 -5.04
CA TYR A 110 -3.98 11.44 -4.11
C TYR A 110 -4.44 12.79 -4.69
N PRO A 111 -3.61 13.56 -5.41
CA PRO A 111 -4.07 14.74 -6.12
C PRO A 111 -5.14 14.43 -7.17
N ALA A 112 -4.97 13.36 -7.95
CA ALA A 112 -5.95 12.93 -8.95
C ALA A 112 -7.30 12.54 -8.30
N LEU A 113 -7.28 11.98 -7.10
CA LEU A 113 -8.48 11.68 -6.31
C LEU A 113 -9.09 12.91 -5.62
N GLY A 114 -8.47 14.09 -5.72
CA GLY A 114 -8.95 15.33 -5.10
C GLY A 114 -8.52 15.54 -3.65
N MET A 115 -7.75 14.61 -3.08
CA MET A 115 -7.27 14.60 -1.68
C MET A 115 -6.07 15.55 -1.47
N GLY A 116 -5.55 16.13 -2.55
CA GLY A 116 -4.40 17.05 -2.52
C GLY A 116 -3.05 16.34 -2.45
N LEU A 117 -1.97 17.12 -2.47
CA LEU A 117 -0.60 16.61 -2.39
C LEU A 117 -0.38 15.86 -1.07
N PHE A 118 0.10 14.62 -1.16
CA PHE A 118 0.28 13.71 -0.03
C PHE A 118 -0.98 13.57 0.84
N ALA A 119 -2.16 13.62 0.22
CA ALA A 119 -3.47 13.55 0.89
C ALA A 119 -3.67 14.61 2.00
N ARG A 120 -2.94 15.74 1.95
CA ARG A 120 -2.99 16.79 2.99
C ARG A 120 -4.36 17.45 3.20
N ARG A 121 -5.32 17.28 2.28
CA ARG A 121 -6.69 17.77 2.48
C ARG A 121 -7.50 16.87 3.42
N GLU A 122 -7.06 15.64 3.66
CA GLU A 122 -7.71 14.68 4.55
C GLU A 122 -7.21 14.83 6.01
N GLY A 123 -5.98 15.31 6.19
CA GLY A 123 -5.42 15.66 7.50
C GLY A 123 -3.97 16.12 7.42
N LYS A 124 -3.49 16.78 8.48
CA LYS A 124 -2.15 17.37 8.53
C LYS A 124 -1.04 16.32 8.59
N ASP A 125 -1.33 15.18 9.21
CA ASP A 125 -0.37 14.11 9.49
C ASP A 125 -0.58 12.86 8.62
N VAL A 126 -1.55 12.88 7.70
CA VAL A 126 -1.87 11.75 6.79
C VAL A 126 -0.67 11.36 5.91
N TRP A 127 0.21 12.30 5.59
CA TRP A 127 1.44 12.00 4.86
C TRP A 127 2.41 11.09 5.64
N ILE A 128 2.41 11.19 6.98
CA ILE A 128 3.20 10.34 7.88
C ILE A 128 2.58 8.94 7.94
N GLU A 129 1.27 8.88 8.11
CA GLU A 129 0.54 7.61 8.13
C GLU A 129 0.77 6.85 6.81
N THR A 130 0.67 7.54 5.68
CA THR A 130 0.86 6.93 4.36
C THR A 130 2.30 6.48 4.11
N ILE A 131 3.34 7.24 4.50
CA ILE A 131 4.73 6.76 4.35
C ILE A 131 4.99 5.56 5.25
N VAL A 132 4.49 5.58 6.49
CA VAL A 132 4.62 4.45 7.42
C VAL A 132 3.90 3.21 6.86
N SER A 133 2.68 3.35 6.32
CA SER A 133 1.97 2.25 5.66
C SER A 133 2.74 1.66 4.49
N HIS A 134 3.38 2.49 3.64
CA HIS A 134 4.18 2.00 2.51
C HIS A 134 5.44 1.27 2.99
N LEU A 135 6.12 1.78 4.02
CA LEU A 135 7.29 1.11 4.61
C LEU A 135 6.91 -0.22 5.26
N LEU A 136 5.80 -0.27 5.99
CA LEU A 136 5.28 -1.50 6.59
C LEU A 136 4.90 -2.52 5.51
N LEU A 137 4.26 -2.09 4.42
CA LEU A 137 3.99 -2.94 3.25
C LEU A 137 5.29 -3.51 2.65
N GLY A 138 6.31 -2.66 2.45
CA GLY A 138 7.60 -3.08 1.93
C GLY A 138 8.31 -4.11 2.82
N ILE A 139 8.33 -3.87 4.14
CA ILE A 139 8.95 -4.78 5.12
C ILE A 139 8.18 -6.10 5.21
N ALA A 140 6.85 -6.06 5.27
CA ALA A 140 6.04 -7.26 5.34
C ALA A 140 6.15 -8.10 4.06
N LEU A 141 6.17 -7.46 2.89
CA LEU A 141 6.39 -8.16 1.62
C LEU A 141 7.80 -8.77 1.56
N TRP A 142 8.81 -8.07 2.10
CA TRP A 142 10.16 -8.63 2.21
C TRP A 142 10.17 -9.91 3.05
N LEU A 143 9.56 -9.89 4.24
CA LEU A 143 9.45 -11.07 5.11
C LEU A 143 8.73 -12.22 4.42
N LEU A 144 7.65 -11.95 3.69
CA LEU A 144 6.94 -12.97 2.92
C LEU A 144 7.82 -13.56 1.82
N VAL A 145 8.55 -12.74 1.07
CA VAL A 145 9.46 -13.25 0.04
C VAL A 145 10.55 -14.12 0.65
N GLN A 146 11.14 -13.71 1.77
CA GLN A 146 12.13 -14.54 2.49
C GLN A 146 11.54 -15.87 2.94
N TYR A 147 10.27 -15.89 3.37
CA TYR A 147 9.57 -17.12 3.75
C TYR A 147 9.26 -18.04 2.56
N PHE A 148 8.94 -17.48 1.39
CA PHE A 148 8.55 -18.24 0.19
C PHE A 148 9.71 -18.56 -0.78
N GLN A 149 10.95 -18.13 -0.48
CA GLN A 149 12.14 -18.60 -1.19
C GLN A 149 12.70 -19.90 -0.58
N PRO A 150 13.12 -20.90 -1.38
CA PRO A 150 13.26 -20.91 -2.85
C PRO A 150 12.09 -21.42 -3.73
N PRO A 151 10.94 -21.98 -3.29
CA PRO A 151 10.03 -22.68 -4.21
C PRO A 151 9.23 -21.82 -5.22
N PHE A 152 9.07 -20.50 -5.02
CA PHE A 152 8.14 -19.69 -5.84
C PHE A 152 8.74 -18.47 -6.55
N PHE A 153 10.01 -18.13 -6.33
CA PHE A 153 10.65 -16.93 -6.91
C PHE A 153 11.98 -17.25 -7.61
N ILE A 154 12.09 -18.44 -8.21
CA ILE A 154 13.25 -18.80 -9.03
C ILE A 154 13.11 -18.08 -10.38
N VAL A 155 13.99 -17.13 -10.64
CA VAL A 155 14.20 -16.60 -11.99
C VAL A 155 14.76 -17.76 -12.82
N PRO A 156 14.10 -18.23 -13.89
CA PRO A 156 14.68 -19.22 -14.78
C PRO A 156 15.98 -18.66 -15.34
N THR A 157 17.09 -19.35 -15.09
CA THR A 157 18.40 -19.08 -15.70
C THR A 157 18.39 -19.39 -17.18
#